data_AF-A0A7S0BSJ0-F1
#
_entry.id   AF-A0A7S0BSJ0-F1
#
_cell.length_a   1.000
_cell.length_b   1.000
_cell.length_c   1.000
_cell.angle_alpha   90.00
_cell.angle_beta   90.00
_cell.angle_gamma   90.00
#
_symmetry.space_group_name_H-M   'P 1'
#
loop_
_entity.id
_entity.type
_entity.pdbx_description
1 polymer ?
#
loop_
_entity_poly.entity_id
_entity_poly.type
_entity_poly.pdbx_seq_one_letter_code
_entity_poly.pdbx_strand_id
1 'polypeptide(L)'
;FKHFRKNQFEDNLFRCEDDRYELDMVIETNAAIIAKLEPIAATIGKFSSDEMKRHALADEALSPVHVRAIERIYGDHGSDIIEQVKLNPSVAIPVVLARLKQKDEQWRKARIEMNKIWREVCEKNYYKSLDHRSFYFKQADKKGLSAKSMIQEISANPAKVNGGSRGSNDGLSNASSSHTNPSSTSHSQGSSLDGFSLYGSAAARVSKIMPNCIELPYTQPEMH
;
A
#
# COMPACT_ATOMS: atom_id res chain seq x y z
N PHE A 1 -12.14 25.41 1.22
CA PHE A 1 -12.24 24.22 0.35
C PHE A 1 -13.06 23.16 1.05
N LYS A 2 -14.23 22.82 0.49
CA LYS A 2 -15.11 21.77 1.03
C LYS A 2 -14.35 20.45 0.96
N HIS A 3 -14.08 19.83 2.10
CA HIS A 3 -13.44 18.52 2.19
C HIS A 3 -14.33 17.54 1.40
N PHE A 4 -13.93 17.23 0.17
CA PHE A 4 -14.56 16.19 -0.61
C PHE A 4 -14.41 14.94 0.24
N ARG A 5 -15.52 14.36 0.73
CA ARG A 5 -15.44 13.09 1.44
C ARG A 5 -14.90 12.08 0.45
N LYS A 6 -13.65 11.67 0.66
CA LYS A 6 -12.96 10.71 -0.19
C LYS A 6 -13.75 9.42 -0.23
N ASN A 7 -13.86 8.88 -1.43
CA ASN A 7 -14.55 7.63 -1.63
C ASN A 7 -13.70 6.52 -1.01
N GLN A 8 -14.26 5.67 -0.14
CA GLN A 8 -13.48 4.59 0.52
C GLN A 8 -12.81 3.67 -0.51
N PHE A 9 -13.45 3.45 -1.65
CA PHE A 9 -12.89 2.65 -2.74
C PHE A 9 -11.69 3.35 -3.41
N GLU A 10 -11.70 4.68 -3.48
CA GLU A 10 -10.58 5.50 -3.97
C GLU A 10 -9.41 5.48 -2.98
N ASP A 11 -9.68 5.61 -1.68
CA ASP A 11 -8.66 5.48 -0.63
C ASP A 11 -7.99 4.08 -0.65
N ASN A 12 -8.75 3.02 -0.93
CA ASN A 12 -8.21 1.67 -1.09
C ASN A 12 -7.28 1.55 -2.30
N LEU A 13 -7.62 2.20 -3.43
CA LEU A 13 -6.76 2.23 -4.62
C LEU A 13 -5.46 3.01 -4.34
N PHE A 14 -5.53 4.16 -3.66
CA PHE A 14 -4.33 4.91 -3.31
C PHE A 14 -3.41 4.12 -2.37
N ARG A 15 -3.97 3.45 -1.36
CA ARG A 15 -3.18 2.59 -0.47
C ARG A 15 -2.53 1.44 -1.22
N CYS A 16 -3.27 0.83 -2.14
CA CYS A 16 -2.75 -0.24 -3.00
C CYS A 16 -1.59 0.26 -3.87
N GLU A 17 -1.69 1.46 -4.42
CA GLU A 17 -0.63 2.07 -5.24
C GLU A 17 0.61 2.44 -4.41
N ASP A 18 0.41 3.04 -3.23
CA ASP A 18 1.50 3.36 -2.31
C ASP A 18 2.28 2.09 -1.92
N ASP A 19 1.57 1.02 -1.56
CA ASP A 19 2.19 -0.27 -1.19
C ASP A 19 2.97 -0.88 -2.37
N ARG A 20 2.46 -0.73 -3.61
CA ARG A 20 3.15 -1.16 -4.83
C ARG A 20 4.43 -0.39 -5.08
N TYR A 21 4.31 0.94 -5.05
CA TYR A 21 5.43 1.84 -5.26
C TYR A 21 6.55 1.58 -4.24
N GLU A 22 6.20 1.37 -2.98
CA GLU A 22 7.20 1.11 -1.94
C GLU A 22 7.96 -0.19 -2.17
N LEU A 23 7.27 -1.28 -2.54
CA LEU A 23 7.93 -2.56 -2.83
C LEU A 23 8.87 -2.43 -4.04
N ASP A 24 8.43 -1.76 -5.10
CA ASP A 24 9.27 -1.55 -6.28
C ASP A 24 10.46 -0.63 -5.97
N MET A 25 10.27 0.42 -5.17
CA MET A 25 11.37 1.26 -4.69
C MET A 25 12.39 0.43 -3.89
N VAL A 26 11.93 -0.48 -3.03
CA VAL A 26 12.81 -1.36 -2.26
C VAL A 26 13.64 -2.25 -3.18
N ILE A 27 13.00 -2.88 -4.16
CA ILE A 27 13.67 -3.76 -5.13
C ILE A 27 14.68 -2.96 -5.97
N GLU A 28 14.30 -1.78 -6.46
CA GLU A 28 15.16 -0.97 -7.33
C GLU A 28 16.39 -0.46 -6.58
N THR A 29 16.20 0.07 -5.36
CA THR A 29 17.32 0.54 -4.53
C THR A 29 18.28 -0.59 -4.14
N ASN A 30 17.76 -1.80 -3.94
CA ASN A 30 18.54 -3.00 -3.71
C ASN A 30 19.33 -3.46 -4.95
N ALA A 31 18.68 -3.48 -6.12
CA ALA A 31 19.32 -3.80 -7.38
C ALA A 31 20.46 -2.81 -7.70
N ALA A 32 20.27 -1.52 -7.42
CA ALA A 32 21.27 -0.49 -7.62
C ALA A 32 22.55 -0.73 -6.77
N ILE A 33 22.41 -1.15 -5.50
CA ILE A 33 23.58 -1.45 -4.67
C ILE A 33 24.25 -2.77 -5.08
N ILE A 34 23.49 -3.79 -5.50
CA ILE A 34 24.06 -5.03 -6.06
C ILE A 34 24.93 -4.69 -7.27
N ALA A 35 24.39 -3.93 -8.23
CA ALA A 35 25.11 -3.53 -9.43
C ALA A 35 26.38 -2.71 -9.14
N LYS A 36 26.40 -1.96 -8.03
CA LYS A 36 27.57 -1.20 -7.57
C LYS A 36 28.62 -2.09 -6.90
N LEU A 37 28.22 -3.00 -6.02
CA LEU A 37 29.14 -3.86 -5.24
C LEU A 37 29.69 -5.03 -6.04
N GLU A 38 28.96 -5.53 -7.04
CA GLU A 38 29.36 -6.68 -7.86
C GLU A 38 30.71 -6.51 -8.59
N PRO A 39 30.98 -5.40 -9.31
CA PRO A 39 32.30 -5.18 -9.90
C PRO A 39 33.39 -4.98 -8.84
N ILE A 40 33.06 -4.40 -7.68
CA ILE A 40 34.01 -4.17 -6.58
C ILE A 40 34.39 -5.51 -5.94
N ALA A 41 33.42 -6.41 -5.72
CA ALA A 41 33.69 -7.75 -5.20
C ALA A 41 34.55 -8.57 -6.17
N ALA A 42 34.34 -8.42 -7.49
CA ALA A 42 35.11 -9.12 -8.51
C ALA A 42 36.57 -8.67 -8.61
N THR A 43 36.89 -7.43 -8.21
CA THR A 43 38.26 -6.91 -8.20
C THR A 43 38.99 -7.23 -6.90
N ILE A 44 38.29 -7.27 -5.76
CA ILE A 44 38.85 -7.57 -4.44
C ILE A 44 39.57 -8.94 -4.40
N GLY A 45 39.04 -9.96 -5.08
CA GLY A 45 39.67 -11.29 -5.13
C GLY A 45 40.97 -11.37 -5.93
N LYS A 46 41.40 -10.28 -6.58
CA LYS A 46 42.60 -10.24 -7.45
C LYS A 46 43.79 -9.51 -6.83
N PHE A 47 43.60 -8.74 -5.76
CA PHE A 47 44.63 -7.89 -5.17
C PHE A 47 45.30 -8.56 -3.96
N SER A 48 46.58 -8.23 -3.72
CA SER A 48 47.30 -8.57 -2.50
C SER A 48 46.82 -7.73 -1.30
N SER A 49 47.00 -8.22 -0.08
CA SER A 49 46.61 -7.55 1.19
C SER A 49 47.07 -6.07 1.28
N ASP A 50 48.23 -5.74 0.71
CA ASP A 50 48.81 -4.39 0.74
C ASP A 50 48.21 -3.43 -0.31
N GLU A 51 47.78 -3.93 -1.46
CA GLU A 51 47.05 -3.12 -2.46
C GLU A 51 45.61 -2.86 -2.01
N MET A 52 45.05 -3.79 -1.23
CA MET A 52 43.70 -3.72 -0.69
C MET A 52 43.49 -2.54 0.26
N LYS A 53 44.48 -2.22 1.12
CA LYS A 53 44.43 -1.03 2.00
C LYS A 53 44.49 0.28 1.22
N ARG A 54 45.13 0.29 0.04
CA ARG A 54 45.17 1.45 -0.86
C ARG A 54 43.87 1.59 -1.67
N HIS A 55 43.11 0.51 -1.81
CA HIS A 55 41.80 0.44 -2.46
C HIS A 55 40.63 0.42 -1.45
N ALA A 56 40.83 0.94 -0.24
CA ALA A 56 39.72 1.25 0.66
C ALA A 56 38.66 2.05 -0.13
N LEU A 57 37.39 1.70 0.04
CA LEU A 57 36.32 2.40 -0.64
C LEU A 57 36.39 3.88 -0.28
N ALA A 58 36.49 4.75 -1.29
CA ALA A 58 36.41 6.18 -1.07
C ALA A 58 35.14 6.52 -0.28
N ASP A 59 35.20 7.51 0.60
CA ASP A 59 34.06 7.83 1.49
C ASP A 59 32.75 8.13 0.73
N GLU A 60 32.88 8.61 -0.52
CA GLU A 60 31.80 8.92 -1.47
C GLU A 60 31.46 7.77 -2.43
N ALA A 61 32.01 6.57 -2.23
CA ALA A 61 31.75 5.43 -3.13
C ALA A 61 30.30 4.94 -3.05
N LEU A 62 29.64 5.13 -1.90
CA LEU A 62 28.25 4.74 -1.65
C LEU A 62 27.36 5.98 -1.52
N SER A 63 26.40 6.11 -2.43
CA SER A 63 25.36 7.14 -2.36
C SER A 63 24.42 6.92 -1.15
N PRO A 64 23.68 7.94 -0.70
CA PRO A 64 22.67 7.78 0.36
C PRO A 64 21.62 6.71 0.07
N VAL A 65 21.33 6.44 -1.21
CA VAL A 65 20.41 5.37 -1.63
C VAL A 65 21.00 3.99 -1.31
N HIS A 66 22.29 3.82 -1.55
CA HIS A 66 23.01 2.58 -1.25
C HIS A 66 23.10 2.33 0.25
N VAL A 67 23.42 3.37 1.03
CA VAL A 67 23.44 3.34 2.50
C VAL A 67 22.09 2.87 3.03
N ARG A 68 21.00 3.50 2.60
CA ARG A 68 19.63 3.12 3.01
C ARG A 68 19.25 1.69 2.65
N ALA A 69 19.73 1.17 1.51
CA ALA A 69 19.46 -0.21 1.12
C ALA A 69 20.13 -1.22 2.08
N ILE A 70 21.35 -0.92 2.53
CA ILE A 70 22.08 -1.74 3.51
C ILE A 70 21.40 -1.63 4.89
N GLU A 71 21.10 -0.42 5.35
CA GLU A 71 20.38 -0.19 6.63
C GLU A 71 19.06 -0.96 6.68
N ARG A 72 18.31 -0.97 5.57
CA ARG A 72 17.03 -1.70 5.51
C ARG A 72 17.17 -3.20 5.77
N ILE A 73 18.27 -3.82 5.36
CA ILE A 73 18.46 -5.27 5.47
C ILE A 73 18.99 -5.68 6.84
N TYR A 74 19.80 -4.82 7.45
CA TYR A 74 20.47 -5.08 8.73
C TYR A 74 19.80 -4.40 9.93
N GLY A 75 18.79 -3.55 9.69
CA GLY A 75 18.03 -2.89 10.75
C GLY A 75 18.93 -2.05 11.65
N ASP A 76 18.86 -2.29 12.95
CA ASP A 76 19.63 -1.57 13.97
C ASP A 76 21.14 -1.72 13.79
N HIS A 77 21.60 -2.83 13.20
CA HIS A 77 23.02 -3.06 12.89
C HIS A 77 23.45 -2.45 11.55
N GLY A 78 22.56 -1.76 10.85
CA GLY A 78 22.83 -1.18 9.54
C GLY A 78 24.04 -0.26 9.50
N SER A 79 24.12 0.66 10.47
CA SER A 79 25.22 1.64 10.55
C SER A 79 26.57 0.96 10.78
N ASP A 80 26.64 -0.04 11.65
CA ASP A 80 27.87 -0.80 11.92
C ASP A 80 28.34 -1.56 10.67
N ILE A 81 27.40 -2.17 9.92
CA ILE A 81 27.73 -2.89 8.69
C ILE A 81 28.24 -1.94 7.61
N ILE A 82 27.67 -0.74 7.50
CA ILE A 82 28.16 0.29 6.57
C ILE A 82 29.59 0.70 6.93
N GLU A 83 29.87 0.89 8.22
CA GLU A 83 31.22 1.18 8.70
C GLU A 83 32.18 0.04 8.35
N GLN A 84 31.79 -1.23 8.55
CA GLN A 84 32.60 -2.38 8.17
C GLN A 84 32.83 -2.49 6.65
N VAL A 85 31.84 -2.13 5.83
CA VAL A 85 32.01 -2.07 4.37
C VAL A 85 33.07 -1.03 3.96
N LYS A 86 33.19 0.07 4.72
CA LYS A 86 34.21 1.10 4.48
C LYS A 86 35.59 0.70 5.01
N LEU A 87 35.66 0.19 6.24
CA LEU A 87 36.91 -0.15 6.91
C LEU A 87 37.54 -1.43 6.37
N ASN A 88 36.73 -2.46 6.13
CA ASN A 88 37.15 -3.81 5.77
C ASN A 88 36.39 -4.33 4.53
N PRO A 89 36.50 -3.65 3.36
CA PRO A 89 35.70 -3.96 2.18
C PRO A 89 35.89 -5.41 1.69
N SER A 90 37.08 -5.98 1.86
CA SER A 90 37.39 -7.33 1.39
C SER A 90 36.62 -8.44 2.08
N VAL A 91 36.33 -8.25 3.37
CA VAL A 91 35.58 -9.21 4.18
C VAL A 91 34.09 -8.87 4.16
N ALA A 92 33.75 -7.58 4.29
CA ALA A 92 32.36 -7.16 4.42
C ALA A 92 31.58 -7.23 3.10
N ILE A 93 32.17 -6.82 1.96
CA ILE A 93 31.45 -6.74 0.69
C ILE A 93 30.93 -8.10 0.21
N PRO A 94 31.71 -9.20 0.21
CA PRO A 94 31.18 -10.50 -0.21
C PRO A 94 29.99 -10.97 0.62
N VAL A 95 30.04 -10.75 1.94
CA VAL A 95 28.97 -11.13 2.88
C VAL A 95 27.71 -10.29 2.64
N VAL A 96 27.87 -8.96 2.54
CA VAL A 96 26.77 -8.03 2.28
C VAL A 96 26.16 -8.29 0.90
N LEU A 97 26.97 -8.53 -0.13
CA LEU A 97 26.50 -8.83 -1.49
C LEU A 97 25.70 -10.13 -1.54
N ALA A 98 26.16 -11.19 -0.87
CA ALA A 98 25.42 -12.46 -0.78
C ALA A 98 24.04 -12.25 -0.14
N ARG A 99 24.00 -11.46 0.95
CA ARG A 99 22.74 -11.13 1.64
C ARG A 99 21.80 -10.27 0.79
N LEU A 100 22.33 -9.26 0.09
CA LEU A 100 21.58 -8.41 -0.84
C LEU A 100 20.92 -9.22 -1.95
N LYS A 101 21.65 -10.16 -2.56
CA LYS A 101 21.13 -11.06 -3.59
C LYS A 101 20.05 -12.00 -3.06
N GLN A 102 20.26 -12.55 -1.86
CA GLN A 102 19.25 -13.38 -1.19
C GLN A 102 17.94 -12.61 -0.95
N LYS A 103 18.05 -11.36 -0.46
CA LYS A 103 16.89 -10.48 -0.25
C LYS A 103 16.21 -10.09 -1.56
N ASP A 104 16.97 -9.81 -2.61
CA ASP A 104 16.43 -9.49 -3.93
C ASP A 104 15.51 -10.59 -4.44
N GLU A 105 15.93 -11.85 -4.33
CA GLU A 105 15.13 -12.99 -4.74
C GLU A 105 13.84 -13.12 -3.91
N GLN A 106 13.94 -12.95 -2.59
CA GLN A 106 12.78 -12.97 -1.69
C GLN A 106 11.78 -11.87 -2.05
N TRP A 107 12.25 -10.65 -2.28
CA TRP A 107 11.41 -9.50 -2.62
C TRP A 107 10.77 -9.64 -3.99
N ARG A 108 11.48 -10.19 -4.98
CA ARG A 108 10.90 -10.49 -6.30
C ARG A 108 9.82 -11.56 -6.22
N LYS A 109 10.01 -12.61 -5.41
CA LYS A 109 8.97 -13.62 -5.13
C LYS A 109 7.76 -13.00 -4.43
N ALA A 110 7.99 -12.16 -3.42
CA ALA A 110 6.92 -11.44 -2.72
C ALA A 110 6.13 -10.52 -3.67
N ARG A 111 6.81 -9.82 -4.60
CA ARG A 111 6.16 -8.98 -5.61
C ARG A 111 5.22 -9.78 -6.52
N ILE A 112 5.58 -11.00 -6.91
CA ILE A 112 4.72 -11.86 -7.74
C ILE A 112 3.42 -12.18 -6.99
N GLU A 113 3.51 -12.52 -5.70
CA GLU A 113 2.33 -12.81 -4.89
C GLU A 113 1.49 -11.55 -4.66
N MET A 114 2.14 -10.43 -4.36
CA MET A 114 1.45 -9.16 -4.11
C MET A 114 0.74 -8.62 -5.34
N ASN A 115 1.28 -8.84 -6.54
CA ASN A 115 0.62 -8.48 -7.80
C ASN A 115 -0.75 -9.15 -7.98
N LYS A 116 -0.98 -10.33 -7.39
CA LYS A 116 -2.31 -10.98 -7.43
C LYS A 116 -3.28 -10.22 -6.54
N ILE A 117 -2.85 -9.92 -5.31
CA ILE A 117 -3.64 -9.18 -4.31
C ILE A 117 -3.98 -7.77 -4.83
N TRP A 118 -2.99 -7.04 -5.35
CA TRP A 118 -3.22 -5.70 -5.91
C TRP A 118 -4.19 -5.72 -7.07
N ARG A 119 -4.15 -6.74 -7.94
CA ARG A 119 -5.11 -6.90 -9.04
C ARG A 119 -6.53 -7.06 -8.51
N GLU A 120 -6.74 -7.93 -7.52
CA GLU A 120 -8.05 -8.13 -6.90
C GLU A 120 -8.56 -6.87 -6.21
N VAL A 121 -7.69 -6.15 -5.49
CA VAL A 121 -8.04 -4.88 -4.85
C VAL A 121 -8.43 -3.87 -5.91
N CYS A 122 -7.65 -3.72 -6.98
CA CYS A 122 -7.98 -2.84 -8.09
C CYS A 122 -9.34 -3.18 -8.70
N GLU A 123 -9.59 -4.45 -9.04
CA GLU A 123 -10.86 -4.87 -9.65
C GLU A 123 -12.07 -4.61 -8.74
N LYS A 124 -11.98 -4.94 -7.45
CA LYS A 124 -13.07 -4.77 -6.47
C LYS A 124 -13.41 -3.30 -6.21
N ASN A 125 -12.42 -2.39 -6.34
CA ASN A 125 -12.55 -0.99 -5.96
C ASN A 125 -12.72 -0.05 -7.17
N TYR A 126 -12.23 -0.41 -8.37
CA TYR A 126 -12.16 0.48 -9.53
C TYR A 126 -13.50 1.13 -9.88
N TYR A 127 -14.52 0.34 -10.24
CA TYR A 127 -15.81 0.90 -10.65
C TYR A 127 -16.51 1.70 -9.55
N LYS A 128 -16.36 1.26 -8.30
CA LYS A 128 -16.96 1.93 -7.15
C LYS A 128 -16.23 3.23 -6.79
N SER A 129 -14.94 3.33 -7.08
CA SER A 129 -14.13 4.54 -6.87
C SER A 129 -14.60 5.71 -7.74
N LEU A 130 -15.13 5.42 -8.94
CA LEU A 130 -15.62 6.42 -9.89
C LEU A 130 -16.92 7.10 -9.44
N ASP A 131 -17.61 6.52 -8.47
CA ASP A 131 -18.91 6.99 -8.01
C ASP A 131 -18.81 7.87 -6.75
N HIS A 132 -18.70 9.18 -6.97
CA HIS A 132 -18.63 10.17 -5.90
C HIS A 132 -20.01 10.67 -5.44
N ARG A 133 -21.10 10.29 -6.13
CA ARG A 133 -22.42 10.94 -5.97
C ARG A 133 -23.47 10.01 -5.37
N SER A 134 -23.39 8.71 -5.64
CA SER A 134 -24.36 7.74 -5.11
C SER A 134 -24.27 7.58 -3.60
N PHE A 135 -23.16 7.95 -2.96
CA PHE A 135 -23.08 7.97 -1.51
C PHE A 135 -24.14 8.90 -0.89
N TYR A 136 -24.33 10.10 -1.46
CA TYR A 136 -25.31 11.06 -0.97
C TYR A 136 -26.74 10.59 -1.21
N PHE A 137 -27.01 10.09 -2.41
CA PHE A 137 -28.33 9.56 -2.77
C PHE A 137 -28.71 8.34 -1.93
N LYS A 138 -27.83 7.34 -1.81
CA LYS A 138 -28.10 6.13 -1.01
C LYS A 138 -28.29 6.42 0.48
N GLN A 139 -27.56 7.40 1.03
CA GLN A 139 -27.73 7.79 2.43
C GLN A 139 -29.02 8.57 2.67
N ALA A 140 -29.40 9.45 1.73
CA ALA A 140 -30.67 10.17 1.77
C ALA A 140 -31.86 9.19 1.65
N ASP A 141 -31.83 8.28 0.68
CA ASP A 141 -32.86 7.26 0.47
C ASP A 141 -32.99 6.33 1.68
N LYS A 142 -31.87 5.85 2.23
CA LYS A 142 -31.91 5.00 3.42
C LYS A 142 -32.60 5.69 4.61
N LYS A 143 -32.41 7.00 4.76
CA LYS A 143 -33.07 7.79 5.80
C LYS A 143 -34.53 8.04 5.47
N GLY A 144 -34.84 8.48 4.25
CA GLY A 144 -36.21 8.78 3.81
C GLY A 144 -37.13 7.58 3.77
N LEU A 145 -36.62 6.40 3.36
CA LEU A 145 -37.36 5.14 3.33
C LEU A 145 -37.34 4.40 4.67
N SER A 146 -36.78 4.99 5.72
CA SER A 146 -36.83 4.39 7.06
C SER A 146 -38.25 4.49 7.61
N ALA A 147 -38.74 3.41 8.26
CA ALA A 147 -40.04 3.40 8.93
C ALA A 147 -40.22 4.60 9.89
N LYS A 148 -39.14 5.03 10.56
CA LYS A 148 -39.17 6.22 11.42
C LYS A 148 -39.43 7.51 10.64
N SER A 149 -38.80 7.68 9.47
CA SER A 149 -39.01 8.85 8.61
C SER A 149 -40.43 8.86 8.05
N MET A 150 -40.91 7.71 7.59
CA MET A 150 -42.29 7.59 7.07
C MET A 150 -43.34 7.87 8.16
N ILE A 151 -43.16 7.35 9.38
CA ILE A 151 -44.06 7.65 10.52
C ILE A 151 -43.99 9.14 10.90
N GLN A 152 -42.80 9.73 10.86
CA GLN A 152 -42.61 11.15 11.12
C GLN A 152 -43.32 12.03 10.08
N GLU A 153 -43.27 11.66 8.80
CA GLU A 153 -44.00 12.37 7.74
C GLU A 153 -45.52 12.26 7.89
N ILE A 154 -46.04 11.07 8.23
CA ILE A 154 -47.48 10.85 8.48
C ILE A 154 -47.95 11.67 9.69
N SER A 155 -47.20 11.64 10.79
CA SER A 155 -47.54 12.36 12.03
C SER A 155 -47.37 13.87 11.93
N ALA A 156 -46.46 14.36 11.08
CA ALA A 156 -46.29 15.79 10.82
C ALA A 156 -47.39 16.38 9.92
N ASN A 157 -48.18 15.55 9.22
CA ASN A 157 -49.21 16.02 8.28
C ASN A 157 -50.57 15.29 8.44
N PRO A 158 -51.20 15.35 9.63
CA PRO A 158 -52.42 14.59 9.93
C PRO A 158 -53.65 15.00 9.09
N ALA A 159 -53.62 16.17 8.45
CA ALA A 159 -54.74 16.71 7.65
C ALA A 159 -55.00 15.97 6.33
N LYS A 160 -54.07 15.11 5.86
CA LYS A 160 -54.25 14.34 4.61
C LYS A 160 -54.95 12.99 4.79
N VAL A 161 -55.12 12.52 6.03
CA VAL A 161 -55.72 11.21 6.32
C VAL A 161 -57.25 11.28 6.46
N ASN A 162 -57.83 12.47 6.73
CA ASN A 162 -59.27 12.68 6.95
C ASN A 162 -59.92 13.60 5.90
N GLY A 163 -59.73 13.34 4.60
CA GLY A 163 -60.23 14.18 3.52
C GLY A 163 -60.84 13.42 2.35
N GLY A 164 -61.97 12.76 2.57
CA GLY A 164 -62.86 12.38 1.48
C GLY A 164 -63.58 13.62 0.91
N SER A 165 -63.56 13.76 -0.41
CA SER A 165 -64.39 14.60 -1.29
C SER A 165 -64.02 16.08 -1.58
N ARG A 166 -63.85 16.30 -2.91
CA ARG A 166 -64.32 17.39 -3.78
C ARG A 166 -63.42 18.60 -4.08
N GLY A 167 -63.13 18.78 -5.37
CA GLY A 167 -63.04 20.10 -6.02
C GLY A 167 -61.89 20.26 -7.01
N SER A 168 -62.18 20.18 -8.31
CA SER A 168 -61.30 20.52 -9.43
C SER A 168 -60.84 21.99 -9.40
N ASN A 169 -59.57 22.28 -9.70
CA ASN A 169 -59.20 23.12 -10.87
C ASN A 169 -57.68 23.13 -11.11
N ASP A 170 -57.33 23.28 -12.39
CA ASP A 170 -56.01 23.15 -13.00
C ASP A 170 -54.93 24.13 -12.53
N GLY A 171 -53.68 23.67 -12.55
CA GLY A 171 -52.48 24.46 -12.35
C GLY A 171 -51.23 23.69 -12.79
N LEU A 172 -50.94 23.74 -14.09
CA LEU A 172 -49.73 23.22 -14.72
C LEU A 172 -48.46 23.70 -14.00
N SER A 173 -47.62 22.78 -13.54
CA SER A 173 -46.16 23.00 -13.56
C SER A 173 -45.42 21.69 -13.80
N ASN A 174 -44.55 21.80 -14.80
CA ASN A 174 -43.78 20.78 -15.47
C ASN A 174 -42.65 20.26 -14.56
N ALA A 175 -42.55 18.96 -14.34
CA ALA A 175 -41.32 18.32 -13.85
C ALA A 175 -41.20 16.93 -14.48
N SER A 176 -40.34 16.88 -15.49
CA SER A 176 -40.03 15.74 -16.33
C SER A 176 -39.66 14.50 -15.52
N SER A 177 -40.46 13.45 -15.70
CA SER A 177 -40.17 12.09 -15.27
C SER A 177 -39.18 11.44 -16.23
N SER A 178 -37.95 11.20 -15.79
CA SER A 178 -37.09 10.16 -16.36
C SER A 178 -36.53 9.30 -15.23
N HIS A 179 -37.41 8.48 -14.65
CA HIS A 179 -37.00 7.34 -13.84
C HIS A 179 -36.75 6.16 -14.77
N THR A 180 -35.49 5.93 -15.12
CA THR A 180 -35.03 4.60 -15.52
C THR A 180 -34.48 3.91 -14.29
N ASN A 181 -35.19 2.86 -13.85
CA ASN A 181 -34.66 1.88 -12.91
C ASN A 181 -33.41 1.22 -13.51
N PRO A 182 -32.43 0.87 -12.66
CA PRO A 182 -31.81 -0.43 -12.81
C PRO A 182 -31.98 -1.25 -11.53
N SER A 183 -32.64 -2.38 -11.72
CA SER A 183 -32.30 -3.69 -11.13
C SER A 183 -31.61 -3.66 -9.75
N SER A 184 -32.43 -3.96 -8.76
CA SER A 184 -32.03 -4.48 -7.45
C SER A 184 -31.16 -5.73 -7.60
N THR A 185 -29.84 -5.56 -7.49
CA THR A 185 -28.95 -6.67 -7.13
C THR A 185 -28.84 -6.68 -5.61
N SER A 186 -29.57 -7.59 -4.99
CA SER A 186 -29.40 -7.95 -3.58
C SER A 186 -27.95 -8.36 -3.33
N HIS A 187 -27.28 -7.73 -2.36
CA HIS A 187 -26.00 -8.19 -1.86
C HIS A 187 -26.14 -8.70 -0.43
N SER A 188 -25.89 -10.00 -0.32
CA SER A 188 -25.58 -10.74 0.88
C SER A 188 -24.42 -10.10 1.62
N GLN A 189 -24.56 -10.07 2.94
CA GLN A 189 -23.43 -9.94 3.84
C GLN A 189 -22.48 -11.12 3.60
N GLY A 190 -21.22 -10.82 3.33
CA GLY A 190 -20.13 -11.77 3.13
C GLY A 190 -18.86 -11.25 3.78
N SER A 191 -18.77 -11.49 5.09
CA SER A 191 -17.58 -11.88 5.86
C SER A 191 -16.19 -11.29 5.54
N SER A 192 -15.68 -10.57 6.55
CA SER A 192 -14.32 -10.65 7.11
C SER A 192 -13.14 -10.40 6.17
N LEU A 193 -12.76 -9.13 6.05
CA LEU A 193 -11.38 -8.72 5.79
C LEU A 193 -10.85 -7.91 6.98
N ASP A 194 -11.04 -8.42 8.20
CA ASP A 194 -10.49 -7.85 9.45
C ASP A 194 -8.97 -8.14 9.62
N GLY A 195 -8.24 -8.32 8.51
CA GLY A 195 -6.79 -8.60 8.53
C GLY A 195 -5.91 -7.37 8.27
N PHE A 196 -6.44 -6.31 7.64
CA PHE A 196 -5.69 -5.09 7.38
C PHE A 196 -5.96 -4.07 8.49
N SER A 197 -5.36 -4.33 9.67
CA SER A 197 -5.34 -3.38 10.78
C SER A 197 -4.91 -1.99 10.30
N LEU A 198 -5.80 -1.02 10.49
CA LEU A 198 -5.54 0.41 10.41
C LEU A 198 -4.32 0.78 11.29
N TYR A 199 -3.61 1.86 10.92
CA TYR A 199 -2.52 2.51 11.66
C TYR A 199 -1.08 1.99 11.45
N GLY A 200 -0.64 1.85 10.21
CA GLY A 200 0.79 1.74 9.88
C GLY A 200 1.15 2.52 8.63
N SER A 201 2.38 3.04 8.55
CA SER A 201 2.97 3.50 7.28
C SER A 201 2.92 2.39 6.22
N ALA A 202 2.95 2.73 4.93
CA ALA A 202 3.09 1.73 3.86
C ALA A 202 4.26 0.77 4.19
N ALA A 203 5.39 1.32 4.66
CA ALA A 203 6.56 0.54 5.04
C ALA A 203 6.29 -0.49 6.14
N ALA A 204 5.39 -0.16 7.09
CA ALA A 204 5.01 -1.05 8.17
C ALA A 204 4.07 -2.18 7.68
N ARG A 205 3.27 -1.94 6.63
CA ARG A 205 2.43 -2.96 6.00
C ARG A 205 3.26 -3.91 5.13
N VAL A 206 4.21 -3.37 4.36
CA VAL A 206 5.19 -4.16 3.59
C VAL A 206 6.07 -5.00 4.52
N SER A 207 6.48 -4.45 5.68
CA SER A 207 7.21 -5.19 6.73
C SER A 207 6.40 -6.33 7.34
N LYS A 208 5.08 -6.15 7.60
CA LYS A 208 4.19 -7.23 8.08
C LYS A 208 3.91 -8.34 7.05
N ILE A 209 3.98 -7.99 5.77
CA ILE A 209 3.86 -8.94 4.65
C ILE A 209 5.17 -9.74 4.45
N MET A 210 6.30 -9.21 4.91
CA MET A 210 7.63 -9.84 4.83
C MET A 210 8.24 -10.11 6.22
N PRO A 211 7.54 -10.84 7.11
CA PRO A 211 7.95 -11.00 8.52
C PRO A 211 9.26 -11.78 8.70
N ASN A 212 9.63 -12.65 7.77
CA ASN A 212 10.84 -13.47 7.86
C ASN A 212 12.13 -12.72 7.50
N CYS A 213 12.09 -11.37 7.44
CA CYS A 213 13.26 -10.62 7.04
C CYS A 213 14.27 -10.33 8.15
N ILE A 214 13.84 -10.41 9.43
CA ILE A 214 14.61 -9.90 10.57
C ILE A 214 15.40 -11.00 11.30
N GLU A 215 15.05 -12.28 11.17
CA GLU A 215 15.70 -13.33 11.95
C GLU A 215 16.57 -14.25 11.10
N LEU A 216 17.83 -13.86 10.90
CA LEU A 216 18.92 -14.83 10.83
C LEU A 216 20.11 -14.22 11.58
N PRO A 217 20.63 -14.87 12.64
CA PRO A 217 21.78 -14.36 13.36
C PRO A 217 22.97 -14.30 12.41
N TYR A 218 23.58 -13.12 12.31
CA TYR A 218 24.91 -12.98 11.75
C TYR A 218 25.88 -13.80 12.61
N THR A 219 26.19 -15.02 12.19
CA THR A 219 27.29 -15.80 12.80
C THR A 219 28.60 -15.22 12.29
N GLN A 220 29.33 -14.54 13.17
CA GLN A 220 30.70 -14.11 12.91
C GLN A 220 31.53 -15.33 12.46
N PRO A 221 32.32 -15.23 11.38
CA PRO A 221 33.28 -16.28 11.08
C PRO A 221 34.36 -16.26 12.17
N GLU A 222 34.50 -17.37 12.91
CA GLU A 222 35.61 -17.56 13.84
C GLU A 222 36.92 -17.50 13.05
N MET A 223 37.74 -16.51 13.39
CA MET A 223 39.09 -16.34 12.86
C MET A 223 40.00 -17.34 13.59
N HIS A 224 40.29 -18.46 12.94
CA HIS A 224 41.39 -19.37 13.30
C HIS A 224 42.64 -19.07 12.47
#